data_AF-A0A2Z6V2A8-F1
#
_entry.id   AF-A0A2Z6V2A8-F1
#
_cell.length_a   1.000
_cell.length_b   1.000
_cell.length_c   1.000
_cell.angle_alpha   90.00
_cell.angle_beta   90.00
_cell.angle_gamma   90.00
#
_symmetry.space_group_name_H-M   'P 1'
#
loop_
_entity.id
_entity.type
_entity.pdbx_description
1 polymer ?
#
loop_
_entity_poly.entity_id
_entity_poly.type
_entity_poly.pdbx_seq_one_letter_code
_entity_poly.pdbx_strand_id
1 'polypeptide(L)'
;MKRVLEECKKKQAINFTKYVDKHRERIPNYELYQSQGICIGSGSVESKIKQIGARMKIVGAQWKAENVPQYLKLRCAYLNGDIA
;
A
#
# COMPACT_ATOMS: atom_id res chain seq x y z
N MET A 1 -15.41 -9.98 17.65
CA MET A 1 -14.40 -8.91 17.51
C MET A 1 -14.85 -7.56 18.10
N LYS A 2 -16.02 -7.01 17.73
CA LYS A 2 -16.51 -5.71 18.25
C LYS A 2 -16.59 -5.63 19.80
N ARG A 3 -17.17 -6.65 20.46
CA ARG A 3 -17.32 -6.70 21.93
C ARG A 3 -16.00 -6.53 22.72
N VAL A 4 -14.91 -7.13 22.25
CA VAL A 4 -13.61 -7.12 22.96
C VAL A 4 -12.90 -5.76 22.84
N LEU A 5 -13.13 -5.03 21.74
CA LEU A 5 -12.52 -3.72 21.50
C LEU A 5 -13.30 -2.58 22.17
N GLU A 6 -14.61 -2.72 22.39
CA GLU A 6 -15.42 -1.73 23.10
C GLU A 6 -15.06 -1.59 24.58
N GLU A 7 -14.64 -2.68 25.23
CA GLU A 7 -14.18 -2.64 26.63
C GLU A 7 -12.79 -1.98 26.78
N CYS A 8 -12.05 -1.85 25.67
CA CYS A 8 -10.71 -1.31 25.66
C CYS A 8 -10.74 0.23 25.55
N LYS A 9 -10.62 0.94 26.69
CA LYS A 9 -10.66 2.42 26.76
C LYS A 9 -9.45 3.15 26.16
N LYS A 10 -8.51 2.43 25.53
CA LYS A 10 -7.33 3.04 24.90
C LYS A 10 -7.74 3.84 23.66
N LYS A 11 -7.15 5.02 23.48
CA LYS A 11 -7.42 5.90 22.32
C LYS A 11 -7.24 5.18 20.97
N GLN A 12 -6.25 4.28 20.88
CA GLN A 12 -5.97 3.49 19.68
C GLN A 12 -7.14 2.56 19.34
N ALA A 13 -7.70 1.86 20.32
CA ALA A 13 -8.83 0.95 20.14
C ALA A 13 -10.09 1.72 19.70
N ILE A 14 -10.36 2.87 20.33
CA ILE A 14 -11.48 3.75 19.95
C ILE A 14 -11.35 4.23 18.50
N ASN A 15 -10.16 4.71 18.11
CA ASN A 15 -9.90 5.17 16.75
C ASN A 15 -10.03 4.05 15.73
N PHE A 16 -9.55 2.85 16.06
CA PHE A 16 -9.67 1.68 15.20
C PHE A 16 -11.14 1.27 15.01
N THR A 17 -11.92 1.19 16.09
CA THR A 17 -13.36 0.88 15.99
C THR A 17 -14.10 1.91 15.14
N LYS A 18 -13.82 3.21 15.33
CA LYS A 18 -14.40 4.29 14.49
C LYS A 18 -14.02 4.15 13.02
N TYR A 19 -12.77 3.80 12.74
CA TYR A 19 -12.30 3.58 11.38
C TYR A 19 -13.03 2.40 10.73
N VAL A 20 -13.09 1.25 11.40
CA VAL A 20 -13.78 0.06 10.91
C VAL A 20 -15.25 0.34 10.67
N ASP A 21 -15.93 1.04 11.59
CA ASP A 21 -17.35 1.37 11.43
C ASP A 21 -17.59 2.28 10.22
N LYS A 22 -16.77 3.32 10.05
CA LYS A 22 -16.85 4.26 8.93
C LYS A 22 -16.58 3.60 7.57
N HIS A 23 -15.68 2.62 7.53
CA HIS A 23 -15.19 2.03 6.28
C HIS A 23 -15.71 0.64 5.98
N ARG A 24 -16.60 0.08 6.81
CA ARG A 24 -17.13 -1.30 6.71
C ARG A 24 -17.62 -1.69 5.31
N GLU A 25 -18.23 -0.76 4.58
CA GLU A 25 -18.77 -1.00 3.23
C GLU A 25 -17.67 -1.18 2.17
N ARG A 26 -16.47 -0.66 2.42
CA ARG A 26 -15.30 -0.77 1.52
C ARG A 26 -14.33 -1.86 1.94
N ILE A 27 -14.48 -2.42 3.13
CA ILE A 27 -13.61 -3.47 3.65
C ILE A 27 -13.99 -4.79 2.94
N PRO A 28 -13.07 -5.40 2.17
CA PRO A 28 -13.37 -6.63 1.45
C PRO A 28 -13.55 -7.81 2.40
N ASN A 29 -14.20 -8.87 1.93
CA ASN A 29 -14.22 -10.15 2.63
C ASN A 29 -12.84 -10.81 2.51
N TYR A 30 -11.96 -10.53 3.48
CA TYR A 30 -10.60 -11.04 3.51
C TYR A 30 -10.52 -12.57 3.54
N GLU A 31 -11.45 -13.24 4.22
CA GLU A 31 -11.48 -14.71 4.31
C GLU A 31 -11.78 -15.34 2.94
N LEU A 32 -12.78 -14.79 2.23
CA LEU A 32 -13.11 -15.20 0.88
C LEU A 32 -11.94 -14.95 -0.08
N TYR A 33 -11.33 -13.76 -0.02
CA TYR A 33 -10.23 -13.39 -0.91
C TYR A 33 -9.02 -14.27 -0.69
N GLN A 34 -8.70 -14.57 0.58
CA GLN A 34 -7.63 -15.50 0.92
C GLN A 34 -7.91 -16.92 0.38
N SER A 35 -9.14 -17.41 0.54
CA SER A 35 -9.55 -18.72 0.01
C SER A 35 -9.51 -18.79 -1.52
N GLN A 36 -9.76 -17.68 -2.20
CA GLN A 36 -9.66 -17.54 -3.66
C GLN A 36 -8.21 -17.33 -4.14
N GLY A 37 -7.23 -17.27 -3.23
CA GLY A 37 -5.84 -16.99 -3.57
C GLY A 37 -5.58 -15.55 -4.03
N ILE A 38 -6.53 -14.63 -3.79
CA ILE A 38 -6.36 -13.21 -4.09
C ILE A 38 -5.35 -12.63 -3.10
N CYS A 39 -4.36 -11.92 -3.62
CA CYS A 39 -3.36 -11.27 -2.79
C CYS A 39 -4.01 -10.16 -1.94
N ILE A 40 -4.13 -10.41 -0.63
CA ILE A 40 -4.66 -9.44 0.36
C ILE A 40 -3.57 -8.62 1.05
N GLY A 41 -2.29 -8.99 0.85
CA GLY A 41 -1.15 -8.34 1.47
C GLY A 41 -0.64 -7.15 0.65
N SER A 42 -0.32 -6.05 1.33
CA SER A 42 0.31 -4.88 0.70
C SER A 42 1.82 -5.05 0.46
N GLY A 43 2.45 -6.09 1.02
CA GLY A 43 3.90 -6.25 1.05
C GLY A 43 4.57 -6.22 -0.33
N SER A 44 3.98 -6.87 -1.34
CA SER A 44 4.51 -6.82 -2.71
C SER A 44 4.43 -5.42 -3.33
N VAL A 45 3.35 -4.69 -3.06
CA VAL A 45 3.17 -3.30 -3.52
C VAL A 45 4.16 -2.39 -2.79
N GLU A 46 4.24 -2.47 -1.47
CA GLU A 46 5.16 -1.68 -0.65
C GLU A 46 6.62 -1.94 -1.02
N SER A 47 6.99 -3.20 -1.29
CA SER A 47 8.32 -3.58 -1.76
C SER A 47 8.64 -2.94 -3.12
N LYS A 48 7.73 -3.02 -4.09
CA LYS A 48 7.92 -2.37 -5.41
C LYS A 48 8.04 -0.86 -5.28
N ILE A 49 7.21 -0.21 -4.46
CA ILE A 49 7.30 1.23 -4.19
C ILE A 49 8.64 1.61 -3.55
N LYS A 50 9.16 0.81 -2.61
CA LYS A 50 10.50 1.00 -2.04
C LYS A 50 11.59 0.91 -3.11
N GLN A 51 11.50 -0.06 -4.03
CA GLN A 51 12.48 -0.22 -5.12
C GLN A 51 12.45 0.90 -6.16
N ILE A 52 11.27 1.47 -6.43
CA ILE A 52 11.13 2.69 -7.24
C ILE A 52 11.74 3.88 -6.50
N GLY A 53 11.37 4.06 -5.23
CA GLY A 53 11.85 5.14 -4.38
C GLY A 53 13.38 5.15 -4.23
N ALA A 54 13.99 3.98 -4.09
CA ALA A 54 15.45 3.82 -4.00
C ALA A 54 16.19 4.41 -5.21
N ARG A 55 15.58 4.42 -6.40
CA ARG A 55 16.16 5.03 -7.61
C ARG A 55 15.77 6.49 -7.78
N MET A 56 14.51 6.83 -7.50
CA MET A 56 13.99 8.18 -7.71
C MET A 56 14.50 9.19 -6.67
N LYS A 57 14.77 8.74 -5.44
CA LYS A 57 15.13 9.57 -4.28
C LYS A 57 16.61 9.42 -3.88
N ILE A 58 17.48 9.19 -4.87
CA ILE A 58 18.93 9.14 -4.62
C ILE A 58 19.40 10.51 -4.13
N VAL A 59 20.33 10.50 -3.17
CA VAL A 59 20.93 11.73 -2.62
C VAL A 59 21.55 12.54 -3.77
N GLY A 60 21.22 13.83 -3.83
CA GLY A 60 21.71 14.74 -4.88
C GLY A 60 20.92 14.71 -6.20
N ALA A 61 19.92 13.83 -6.34
CA ALA A 61 19.07 13.82 -7.53
C ALA A 61 18.14 15.05 -7.54
N GLN A 62 18.20 15.84 -8.62
CA GLN A 62 17.26 16.91 -8.92
C GLN A 62 16.55 16.61 -10.23
N TRP A 63 15.23 16.73 -10.24
CA TRP A 63 14.40 16.41 -11.39
C TRP A 63 13.58 17.62 -11.80
N LYS A 64 13.51 17.90 -13.10
CA LYS A 64 12.43 18.74 -13.64
C LYS A 64 11.12 17.97 -13.54
N ALA A 65 10.05 18.62 -13.10
CA ALA A 65 8.74 17.98 -12.90
C ALA A 65 8.24 17.27 -14.16
N GLU A 66 8.49 17.85 -15.34
CA GLU A 66 8.15 17.28 -16.66
C GLU A 66 8.82 15.93 -16.95
N ASN A 67 10.00 15.67 -16.37
CA ASN A 67 10.79 14.48 -16.65
C ASN A 67 10.50 13.33 -15.67
N VAL A 68 9.87 13.61 -14.53
CA VAL A 68 9.55 12.62 -13.50
C VAL A 68 8.67 11.48 -14.04
N PRO A 69 7.57 11.73 -14.79
CA PRO A 69 6.73 10.66 -15.32
C PRO A 69 7.48 9.71 -16.26
N GLN A 70 8.37 10.23 -17.10
CA GLN A 70 9.15 9.44 -18.05
C GLN A 70 10.11 8.49 -17.32
N TYR A 71 10.82 9.00 -16.30
CA TYR A 71 11.71 8.18 -15.48
C TYR A 71 10.97 7.15 -14.62
N LEU A 72 9.79 7.50 -14.10
CA LEU A 72 8.93 6.55 -13.40
C LEU A 72 8.49 5.43 -14.35
N LYS A 73 8.04 5.75 -15.56
CA LYS A 73 7.66 4.76 -16.57
C LYS A 73 8.83 3.82 -16.89
N LEU A 74 10.01 4.38 -17.14
CA LEU A 74 11.23 3.60 -17.39
C LEU A 74 11.56 2.67 -16.22
N ARG A 75 11.48 3.18 -14.98
CA ARG A 75 11.76 2.38 -13.78
C ARG A 75 10.74 1.25 -13.59
N CYS A 76 9.46 1.52 -13.87
CA CYS A 76 8.42 0.51 -13.85
C CYS A 76 8.66 -0.58 -14.89
N ALA A 77 8.97 -0.20 -16.15
CA ALA A 77 9.29 -1.15 -17.21
C ALA A 77 10.50 -2.03 -16.81
N TYR A 78 11.56 -1.43 -16.26
CA TYR A 78 12.72 -2.17 -15.76
C TYR A 78 12.34 -3.20 -14.68
N LEU A 79 11.56 -2.80 -13.68
CA LEU A 79 11.17 -3.69 -12.58
C LEU A 79 10.17 -4.77 -13.00
N ASN A 80 9.47 -4.58 -14.12
CA ASN A 80 8.59 -5.57 -14.71
C ASN A 80 9.31 -6.50 -15.70
N GLY A 81 10.55 -6.20 -16.08
CA GLY A 81 11.27 -6.94 -17.13
C GLY A 81 10.86 -6.58 -18.55
N ASP A 82 10.15 -5.46 -18.73
CA ASP A 82 9.63 -4.99 -20.03
C ASP A 82 10.68 -4.21 -20.84
N ILE A 83 11.92 -4.14 -20.36
CA ILE A 83 13.05 -3.56 -21.08
C ILE A 83 13.86 -4.73 -21.65
N ALA A 84 13.70 -4.96 -22.95
CA ALA A 84 14.60 -5.79 -23.75
C ALA A 84 15.91 -5.03 -24.05
#